data_AF-A0A1G8CJQ9-F1
#
_entry.id   AF-A0A1G8CJQ9-F1
#
_cell.length_a   1.000
_cell.length_b   1.000
_cell.length_c   1.000
_cell.angle_alpha   90.00
_cell.angle_beta   90.00
_cell.angle_gamma   90.00
#
_symmetry.space_group_name_H-M   'P 1'
#
loop_
_entity.id
_entity.type
_entity.pdbx_description
1 polymer ?
#
loop_
_entity_poly.entity_id
_entity_poly.type
_entity_poly.pdbx_seq_one_letter_code
_entity_poly.pdbx_strand_id
1 'polypeptide(L)'
;MKAILFLCLAIILAGCDKDTPEPKGDVFLNNADGRWILSAYITGGKSVSIDQTPEKRRLVIERDIVKPDSSYGSSIFKAGNRYYRFSFLNLEGDRKSSLFSIQYSSDYDSERKQDRQWFRINEDTGFLVTLEVDVPRGITQRIQVSNIIKGTKYQADQDTLKYIYIPKFN
;
A
#
# COMPACT_ATOMS: atom_id res chain seq x y z
N MET A 1 17.56 -21.27 -48.54
CA MET A 1 17.62 -19.90 -47.94
C MET A 1 16.27 -19.27 -47.57
N LYS A 2 15.13 -19.98 -47.58
CA LYS A 2 13.84 -19.42 -47.12
C LYS A 2 13.38 -19.97 -45.76
N ALA A 3 13.81 -21.18 -45.39
CA ALA A 3 13.43 -21.81 -44.11
C ALA A 3 14.17 -21.25 -42.88
N ILE A 4 15.42 -20.79 -43.05
CA ILE A 4 16.24 -20.23 -41.97
C ILE A 4 15.67 -18.88 -41.48
N LEU A 5 15.07 -18.10 -42.39
CA LEU A 5 14.45 -16.82 -42.03
C LEU A 5 13.20 -16.99 -41.16
N PHE A 6 12.44 -18.08 -41.34
CA PHE A 6 11.26 -18.37 -40.54
C PHE A 6 11.59 -18.85 -39.13
N LEU A 7 12.70 -19.58 -38.96
CA LEU A 7 13.15 -20.02 -37.64
C LEU A 7 13.61 -18.85 -36.77
N CYS A 8 14.32 -17.87 -37.36
CA CYS A 8 14.71 -16.65 -36.65
C CYS A 8 13.50 -15.79 -36.27
N LEU A 9 12.45 -15.71 -37.11
CA LEU A 9 11.23 -14.96 -36.78
C LEU A 9 10.41 -15.62 -35.66
N ALA A 10 10.36 -16.95 -35.63
CA ALA A 10 9.66 -17.70 -34.59
C ALA A 10 10.36 -17.59 -33.22
N ILE A 11 11.70 -17.52 -33.18
CA ILE A 11 12.47 -17.30 -31.94
C ILE A 11 12.30 -15.86 -31.42
N ILE A 12 12.14 -14.88 -32.32
CA ILE A 12 11.86 -13.48 -31.93
C ILE A 12 10.43 -13.32 -31.37
N LEU A 13 9.46 -14.08 -31.89
CA LEU A 13 8.07 -14.08 -31.38
C LEU A 13 7.88 -14.94 -30.11
N ALA A 14 8.63 -16.03 -29.95
CA ALA A 14 8.64 -16.85 -28.74
C ALA A 14 9.46 -16.22 -27.59
N GLY A 15 10.35 -15.27 -27.88
CA GLY A 15 11.07 -14.47 -26.88
C GLY A 15 10.24 -13.32 -26.29
N CYS A 16 8.96 -13.21 -26.64
CA CYS A 16 8.04 -12.22 -26.08
C CYS A 16 7.19 -12.80 -24.94
N ASP A 17 7.73 -13.74 -24.16
CA ASP A 17 7.31 -13.91 -22.77
C ASP A 17 7.81 -12.69 -21.99
N LYS A 18 7.10 -11.56 -22.09
CA LYS A 18 7.17 -10.56 -21.03
C LYS A 18 6.30 -11.03 -19.88
N ASP A 19 6.75 -12.10 -19.25
CA ASP A 19 6.41 -12.40 -17.88
C ASP A 19 6.94 -11.24 -17.04
N THR A 20 6.09 -10.28 -16.69
CA THR A 20 6.40 -9.33 -15.61
C THR A 20 5.16 -8.97 -14.80
N PRO A 21 4.71 -9.86 -13.89
CA PRO A 21 3.99 -9.44 -12.70
C PRO A 21 4.90 -9.61 -11.47
N GLU A 22 5.84 -8.70 -11.25
CA GLU A 22 6.49 -8.53 -9.94
C GLU A 22 6.81 -7.05 -9.72
N PRO A 23 6.54 -6.47 -8.52
CA PRO A 23 6.54 -7.07 -7.20
C PRO A 23 5.17 -7.42 -6.61
N LYS A 24 5.24 -8.08 -5.46
CA LYS A 24 4.14 -8.33 -4.51
C LYS A 24 4.54 -7.72 -3.17
N GLY A 25 4.78 -6.41 -3.19
CA GLY A 25 5.19 -5.62 -2.05
C GLY A 25 4.33 -5.95 -0.83
N ASP A 26 4.97 -6.20 0.30
CA ASP A 26 4.31 -6.22 1.60
C ASP A 26 4.74 -4.97 2.36
N VAL A 27 3.81 -4.41 3.13
CA VAL A 27 4.09 -3.36 4.12
C VAL A 27 5.04 -3.83 5.23
N PHE A 28 5.42 -5.10 5.23
CA PHE A 28 6.41 -5.69 6.12
C PHE A 28 7.73 -6.08 5.44
N LEU A 29 7.85 -6.01 4.11
CA LEU A 29 9.09 -6.39 3.40
C LEU A 29 10.24 -5.47 3.80
N ASN A 30 11.21 -6.02 4.54
CA ASN A 30 12.35 -5.32 5.16
C ASN A 30 11.98 -4.26 6.20
N ASN A 31 10.76 -4.31 6.70
CA ASN A 31 10.29 -3.50 7.81
C ASN A 31 9.45 -4.36 8.75
N ALA A 32 10.10 -5.38 9.34
CA ALA A 32 9.41 -6.43 10.09
C ALA A 32 8.68 -5.91 11.34
N ASP A 33 9.10 -4.76 11.89
CA ASP A 33 8.41 -4.10 13.01
C ASP A 33 7.24 -3.22 12.57
N GLY A 34 7.03 -3.08 11.25
CA GLY A 34 5.95 -2.34 10.64
C GLY A 34 6.01 -0.83 10.87
N ARG A 35 7.18 -0.25 11.21
CA ARG A 35 7.30 1.16 11.60
C ARG A 35 7.78 2.06 10.46
N TRP A 36 7.07 3.14 10.25
CA TRP A 36 7.28 4.07 9.15
C TRP A 36 7.30 5.52 9.65
N ILE A 37 8.12 6.37 9.03
CA ILE A 37 8.23 7.80 9.35
C ILE A 37 7.74 8.64 8.17
N LEU A 38 6.93 9.65 8.47
CA LEU A 38 6.39 10.56 7.46
C LEU A 38 7.52 11.38 6.85
N SER A 39 7.69 11.27 5.53
CA SER A 39 8.68 12.01 4.76
C SER A 39 8.07 13.13 3.91
N ALA A 40 6.81 12.97 3.49
CA ALA A 40 6.10 14.01 2.75
C ALA A 40 4.59 13.95 3.00
N TYR A 41 3.95 15.12 2.88
CA TYR A 41 2.51 15.30 2.99
C TYR A 41 2.02 16.10 1.78
N ILE A 42 1.01 15.58 1.08
CA ILE A 42 0.45 16.22 -0.12
C ILE A 42 -1.03 16.47 0.10
N THR A 43 -1.48 17.69 -0.24
CA THR A 43 -2.89 18.10 -0.18
C THR A 43 -3.29 18.86 -1.45
N GLY A 44 -4.38 18.48 -2.10
CA GLY A 44 -4.81 19.09 -3.37
C GLY A 44 -3.75 19.00 -4.47
N GLY A 45 -2.96 17.92 -4.48
CA GLY A 45 -1.83 17.74 -5.41
C GLY A 45 -0.58 18.57 -5.10
N LYS A 46 -0.57 19.37 -4.03
CA LYS A 46 0.57 20.20 -3.63
C LYS A 46 1.29 19.62 -2.43
N SER A 47 2.62 19.59 -2.47
CA SER A 47 3.44 19.27 -1.31
C SER A 47 3.28 20.37 -0.26
N VAL A 48 3.08 19.96 0.99
CA VAL A 48 2.94 20.85 2.15
C VAL A 48 3.87 20.38 3.27
N SER A 49 4.15 21.26 4.23
CA SER A 49 5.03 20.89 5.34
C SER A 49 4.43 19.74 6.17
N ILE A 50 5.28 18.76 6.51
CA ILE A 50 4.91 17.65 7.40
C ILE A 50 4.60 18.11 8.83
N ASP A 51 4.99 19.33 9.21
CA ASP A 51 4.64 19.93 10.51
C ASP A 51 3.16 20.31 10.59
N GLN A 52 2.44 20.34 9.46
CA GLN A 52 1.00 20.59 9.42
C GLN A 52 0.14 19.35 9.76
N THR A 53 0.75 18.19 9.97
CA THR A 53 0.07 16.95 10.42
C THR A 53 0.86 16.30 11.57
N PRO A 54 0.98 16.99 12.73
CA PRO A 54 1.75 16.50 13.87
C PRO A 54 1.22 15.16 14.42
N GLU A 55 -0.03 14.82 14.15
CA GLU A 55 -0.72 13.61 14.63
C GLU A 55 -0.46 12.35 13.79
N LYS A 56 0.21 12.47 12.63
CA LYS A 56 0.48 11.34 11.71
C LYS A 56 1.94 11.26 11.29
N ARG A 57 2.84 11.73 12.16
CA ARG A 57 4.28 11.78 11.90
C ARG A 57 4.93 10.41 11.84
N ARG A 58 4.31 9.42 12.46
CA ARG A 58 4.72 8.02 12.42
C ARG A 58 3.52 7.14 12.08
N LEU A 59 3.79 6.02 11.44
CA LEU A 59 2.81 4.99 11.12
C LEU A 59 3.36 3.65 11.59
N VAL A 60 2.52 2.88 12.28
CA VAL A 60 2.81 1.50 12.66
C VAL A 60 1.74 0.62 12.02
N ILE A 61 2.17 -0.38 11.25
CA ILE A 61 1.27 -1.34 10.62
C ILE A 61 1.46 -2.68 11.32
N GLU A 62 0.36 -3.26 11.78
CA GLU A 62 0.33 -4.53 12.51
C GLU A 62 -0.67 -5.47 11.86
N ARG A 63 -0.55 -6.77 12.18
CA ARG A 63 -1.55 -7.77 11.82
C ARG A 63 -2.18 -8.36 13.08
N ASP A 64 -3.48 -8.15 13.27
CA ASP A 64 -4.22 -8.69 14.42
C ASP A 64 -5.24 -9.75 13.99
N ILE A 65 -5.49 -10.69 14.89
CA ILE A 65 -6.57 -11.67 14.74
C ILE A 65 -7.86 -11.08 15.33
N VAL A 66 -8.95 -11.16 14.58
CA VAL A 66 -10.28 -10.77 15.08
C VAL A 66 -10.74 -11.80 16.11
N LYS A 67 -11.00 -11.35 17.34
CA LYS A 67 -11.55 -12.22 18.37
C LYS A 67 -13.07 -12.37 18.19
N PRO A 68 -13.68 -13.48 18.63
CA PRO A 68 -15.12 -13.73 18.49
C PRO A 68 -16.03 -12.64 19.09
N ASP A 69 -15.56 -11.94 20.11
CA ASP A 69 -16.25 -10.87 20.84
C ASP A 69 -15.89 -9.45 20.36
N SER A 70 -15.09 -9.33 19.30
CA SER A 70 -14.63 -8.03 18.82
C SER A 70 -15.72 -7.26 18.07
N SER A 71 -16.04 -6.06 18.54
CA SER A 71 -17.00 -5.15 17.90
C SER A 71 -16.33 -4.23 16.87
N TYR A 72 -15.65 -4.79 15.87
CA TYR A 72 -15.06 -4.00 14.76
C TYR A 72 -16.12 -3.33 13.86
N GLY A 73 -17.41 -3.52 14.15
CA GLY A 73 -18.52 -2.72 13.60
C GLY A 73 -18.90 -3.02 12.15
N SER A 74 -18.29 -4.03 11.50
CA SER A 74 -18.56 -4.38 10.10
C SER A 74 -18.56 -5.90 9.86
N SER A 75 -19.48 -6.38 9.02
CA SER A 75 -19.60 -7.78 8.58
C SER A 75 -18.42 -8.30 7.77
N ILE A 76 -17.58 -7.40 7.24
CA ILE A 76 -16.42 -7.78 6.43
C ILE A 76 -15.32 -8.46 7.26
N PHE A 77 -15.35 -8.31 8.59
CA PHE A 77 -14.40 -8.91 9.51
C PHE A 77 -14.96 -10.19 10.11
N LYS A 78 -14.27 -11.31 9.89
CA LYS A 78 -14.64 -12.63 10.39
C LYS A 78 -13.72 -13.01 11.54
N ALA A 79 -14.30 -13.52 12.62
CA ALA A 79 -13.54 -14.03 13.76
C ALA A 79 -12.56 -15.13 13.33
N GLY A 80 -11.38 -15.15 13.97
CA GLY A 80 -10.30 -16.09 13.68
C GLY A 80 -9.41 -15.70 12.50
N ASN A 81 -9.81 -14.73 11.67
CA ASN A 81 -8.99 -14.24 10.56
C ASN A 81 -8.06 -13.09 10.99
N ARG A 82 -6.94 -12.97 10.28
CA ARG A 82 -5.93 -11.95 10.47
C ARG A 82 -6.15 -10.77 9.52
N TYR A 83 -6.09 -9.56 10.05
CA TYR A 83 -6.35 -8.30 9.32
C TYR A 83 -5.30 -7.25 9.68
N TYR A 84 -5.30 -6.14 8.95
CA TYR A 84 -4.30 -5.09 9.10
C TYR A 84 -4.80 -3.99 10.03
N ARG A 85 -3.94 -3.53 10.95
CA ARG A 85 -4.15 -2.32 11.72
C ARG A 85 -3.12 -1.27 11.32
N PHE A 86 -3.58 -0.12 10.86
CA PHE A 86 -2.76 1.06 10.59
C PHE A 86 -2.92 2.02 11.76
N SER A 87 -1.88 2.17 12.59
CA SER A 87 -1.86 3.09 13.72
C SER A 87 -1.05 4.34 13.37
N PHE A 88 -1.68 5.51 13.44
CA PHE A 88 -1.02 6.81 13.22
C PHE A 88 -0.63 7.44 14.54
N LEU A 89 0.63 7.84 14.64
CA LEU A 89 1.27 8.32 15.86
C LEU A 89 1.86 9.72 15.64
N ASN A 90 1.97 10.50 16.72
CA ASN A 90 2.76 11.74 16.72
C ASN A 90 4.28 11.47 16.78
N LEU A 91 5.08 12.54 16.87
CA LEU A 91 6.55 12.44 16.98
C LEU A 91 7.00 11.78 18.30
N GLU A 92 6.21 11.90 19.37
CA GLU A 92 6.49 11.29 20.66
C GLU A 92 6.24 9.77 20.63
N GLY A 93 5.42 9.29 19.70
CA GLY A 93 5.03 7.89 19.58
C GLY A 93 3.67 7.56 20.23
N ASP A 94 2.92 8.57 20.66
CA ASP A 94 1.55 8.42 21.11
C ASP A 94 0.64 8.13 19.93
N ARG A 95 -0.15 7.05 20.03
CA ARG A 95 -1.19 6.72 19.05
C ARG A 95 -2.28 7.79 19.07
N LYS A 96 -2.54 8.41 17.92
CA LYS A 96 -3.60 9.44 17.74
C LYS A 96 -4.83 8.88 17.04
N SER A 97 -4.64 7.97 16.09
CA SER A 97 -5.74 7.25 15.46
C SER A 97 -5.31 5.86 14.99
N SER A 98 -6.27 4.98 14.73
CA SER A 98 -6.00 3.67 14.12
C SER A 98 -7.14 3.24 13.20
N LEU A 99 -6.80 2.52 12.15
CA LEU A 99 -7.74 1.94 11.19
C LEU A 99 -7.56 0.43 11.16
N PHE A 100 -8.65 -0.30 11.37
CA PHE A 100 -8.68 -1.74 11.17
C PHE A 100 -9.21 -2.04 9.78
N SER A 101 -8.55 -2.90 9.03
CA SER A 101 -8.82 -3.02 7.59
C SER A 101 -8.48 -4.37 6.98
N ILE A 102 -9.15 -4.67 5.88
CA ILE A 102 -8.91 -5.84 5.02
C ILE A 102 -8.42 -5.37 3.65
N GLN A 103 -7.33 -5.97 3.15
CA GLN A 103 -6.94 -5.82 1.75
C GLN A 103 -7.92 -6.63 0.88
N TYR A 104 -8.62 -5.98 -0.03
CA TYR A 104 -9.63 -6.65 -0.88
C TYR A 104 -9.27 -6.66 -2.36
N SER A 105 -8.31 -5.84 -2.78
CA SER A 105 -7.84 -5.78 -4.17
C SER A 105 -6.40 -5.27 -4.23
N SER A 106 -5.70 -5.62 -5.30
CA SER A 106 -4.36 -5.11 -5.60
C SER A 106 -4.12 -5.05 -7.11
N ASP A 107 -3.22 -4.17 -7.51
CA ASP A 107 -2.79 -3.94 -8.88
C ASP A 107 -1.32 -3.50 -8.88
N TYR A 108 -0.63 -3.70 -9.99
CA TYR A 108 0.79 -3.37 -10.11
C TYR A 108 1.03 -2.41 -11.29
N ASP A 109 1.62 -1.26 -10.99
CA ASP A 109 2.09 -0.28 -11.97
C ASP A 109 3.56 -0.56 -12.30
N SER A 110 3.79 -1.25 -13.42
CA SER A 110 5.11 -1.67 -13.87
C SER A 110 6.00 -0.52 -14.34
N GLU A 111 5.41 0.58 -14.83
CA GLU A 111 6.16 1.76 -15.24
C GLU A 111 6.77 2.47 -14.02
N ARG A 112 6.00 2.56 -12.93
CA ARG A 112 6.42 3.23 -11.69
C ARG A 112 6.99 2.29 -10.64
N LYS A 113 6.93 0.97 -10.87
CA LYS A 113 7.31 -0.08 -9.91
C LYS A 113 6.56 0.07 -8.59
N GLN A 114 5.24 0.22 -8.70
CA GLN A 114 4.36 0.50 -7.57
C GLN A 114 3.26 -0.54 -7.41
N ASP A 115 3.16 -1.13 -6.21
CA ASP A 115 2.02 -1.96 -5.84
C ASP A 115 0.92 -1.12 -5.22
N ARG A 116 -0.26 -1.14 -5.84
CA ARG A 116 -1.45 -0.46 -5.36
C ARG A 116 -2.32 -1.48 -4.64
N GLN A 117 -2.57 -1.24 -3.36
CA GLN A 117 -3.32 -2.15 -2.49
C GLN A 117 -4.52 -1.41 -1.90
N TRP A 118 -5.72 -1.91 -2.17
CA TRP A 118 -6.94 -1.32 -1.68
C TRP A 118 -7.38 -1.99 -0.38
N PHE A 119 -7.60 -1.16 0.64
CA PHE A 119 -8.01 -1.57 1.97
C PHE A 119 -9.43 -1.07 2.26
N ARG A 120 -10.29 -1.94 2.79
CA ARG A 120 -11.62 -1.58 3.33
C ARG A 120 -11.57 -1.50 4.83
N ILE A 121 -12.23 -0.48 5.38
CA ILE A 121 -12.46 -0.31 6.82
C ILE A 121 -13.87 -0.82 7.19
N ASN A 122 -14.83 -0.64 6.28
CA ASN A 122 -16.17 -1.23 6.35
C ASN A 122 -16.71 -1.48 4.92
N GLU A 123 -17.99 -1.78 4.78
CA GLU A 123 -18.65 -2.02 3.48
C GLU A 123 -18.56 -0.80 2.54
N ASP A 124 -18.59 0.42 3.10
CA ASP A 124 -18.76 1.67 2.35
C ASP A 124 -17.51 2.54 2.26
N THR A 125 -16.45 2.22 3.01
CA THR A 125 -15.26 3.07 3.14
C THR A 125 -13.97 2.28 3.07
N GLY A 126 -12.95 2.93 2.51
CA GLY A 126 -11.63 2.37 2.33
C GLY A 126 -10.60 3.42 1.96
N PHE A 127 -9.39 2.96 1.66
CA PHE A 127 -8.26 3.77 1.26
C PHE A 127 -7.31 2.97 0.36
N LEU A 128 -6.49 3.68 -0.41
CA LEU A 128 -5.43 3.10 -1.21
C LEU A 128 -4.09 3.22 -0.47
N VAL A 129 -3.33 2.14 -0.45
CA VAL A 129 -1.91 2.13 -0.10
C VAL A 129 -1.11 1.84 -1.36
N THR A 130 -0.17 2.72 -1.70
CA THR A 130 0.78 2.49 -2.79
C THR A 130 2.15 2.18 -2.21
N LEU A 131 2.75 1.06 -2.59
CA LEU A 131 4.08 0.61 -2.16
C LEU A 131 5.07 0.84 -3.30
N GLU A 132 6.12 1.61 -3.06
CA GLU A 132 7.22 1.77 -4.01
C GLU A 132 8.30 0.73 -3.69
N VAL A 133 8.59 -0.14 -4.66
CA VAL A 133 9.50 -1.27 -4.47
C VAL A 133 10.77 -1.06 -5.27
N ASP A 134 11.91 -1.24 -4.60
CA ASP A 134 13.21 -1.37 -5.27
C ASP A 134 13.33 -2.80 -5.77
N VAL A 135 12.96 -3.00 -7.04
CA VAL A 135 12.91 -4.31 -7.71
C VAL A 135 14.24 -5.08 -7.60
N PRO A 136 15.42 -4.49 -7.88
CA PRO A 136 16.70 -5.18 -7.66
C PRO A 136 16.92 -5.73 -6.26
N ARG A 137 16.43 -5.02 -5.22
CA ARG A 137 16.62 -5.41 -3.82
C ARG A 137 15.42 -6.18 -3.24
N GLY A 138 14.28 -6.20 -3.92
CA GLY A 138 13.03 -6.80 -3.43
C GLY A 138 12.50 -6.14 -2.15
N ILE A 139 12.76 -4.85 -1.93
CA ILE A 139 12.42 -4.17 -0.68
C ILE A 139 11.40 -3.04 -0.90
N THR A 140 10.46 -2.87 0.04
CA THR A 140 9.54 -1.73 0.05
C THR A 140 10.27 -0.51 0.63
N GLN A 141 10.53 0.51 -0.19
CA GLN A 141 11.28 1.70 0.24
C GLN A 141 10.40 2.85 0.68
N ARG A 142 9.13 2.83 0.28
CA ARG A 142 8.18 3.89 0.57
C ARG A 142 6.77 3.35 0.51
N ILE A 143 5.92 3.87 1.38
CA ILE A 143 4.48 3.65 1.30
C ILE A 143 3.76 4.99 1.24
N GLN A 144 2.72 5.06 0.43
CA GLN A 144 1.82 6.19 0.34
C GLN A 144 0.47 5.73 0.85
N VAL A 145 -0.03 6.36 1.91
CA VAL A 145 -1.39 6.14 2.41
C VAL A 145 -2.25 7.31 1.96
N SER A 146 -3.25 6.98 1.13
CA SER A 146 -4.19 7.93 0.53
C SER A 146 -5.33 8.26 1.49
N ASN A 147 -6.11 9.29 1.18
CA ASN A 147 -7.30 9.66 1.95
C ASN A 147 -8.30 8.50 2.10
N ILE A 148 -8.99 8.54 3.24
CA ILE A 148 -10.18 7.74 3.54
C ILE A 148 -11.36 8.47 2.87
N ILE A 149 -11.87 7.96 1.76
CA ILE A 149 -13.03 8.58 1.12
C ILE A 149 -14.30 8.06 1.82
N LYS A 150 -15.11 8.98 2.36
CA LYS A 150 -16.52 8.74 2.69
C LYS A 150 -17.34 8.77 1.39
N GLY A 151 -17.25 7.72 0.61
CA GLY A 151 -17.96 7.62 -0.66
C GLY A 151 -18.15 6.15 -0.99
N THR A 152 -19.32 5.80 -1.50
CA THR A 152 -19.76 4.42 -1.75
C THR A 152 -18.85 3.62 -2.67
N LYS A 153 -17.91 4.29 -3.37
CA LYS A 153 -16.85 3.68 -4.19
C LYS A 153 -15.59 4.55 -4.13
N TYR A 154 -14.42 3.91 -4.00
CA TYR A 154 -13.12 4.57 -4.16
C TYR A 154 -13.00 5.14 -5.59
N GLN A 155 -12.58 6.40 -5.71
CA GLN A 155 -12.35 7.10 -6.97
C GLN A 155 -10.90 7.62 -7.01
N ALA A 156 -10.13 7.18 -8.01
CA ALA A 156 -8.68 7.43 -8.08
C ALA A 156 -8.33 8.92 -8.33
N ASP A 157 -9.22 9.65 -9.00
CA ASP A 157 -9.16 11.08 -9.26
C ASP A 157 -9.45 11.94 -8.01
N GLN A 158 -10.04 11.35 -6.97
CA GLN A 158 -10.33 12.02 -5.69
C GLN A 158 -9.22 11.83 -4.63
N ASP A 159 -8.08 11.24 -5.03
CA ASP A 159 -6.90 11.06 -4.17
C ASP A 159 -6.13 12.37 -4.00
N THR A 160 -6.76 13.30 -3.28
CA THR A 160 -6.24 14.66 -3.07
C THR A 160 -5.31 14.76 -1.87
N LEU A 161 -5.27 13.74 -1.00
CA LEU A 161 -4.51 13.79 0.25
C LEU A 161 -3.71 12.53 0.46
N LYS A 162 -2.39 12.69 0.60
CA LYS A 162 -1.42 11.59 0.64
C LYS A 162 -0.41 11.79 1.76
N TYR A 163 -0.26 10.77 2.59
CA TYR A 163 0.82 10.67 3.56
C TYR A 163 1.86 9.70 3.04
N ILE A 164 3.08 10.19 2.81
CA ILE A 164 4.17 9.40 2.26
C ILE A 164 5.13 9.08 3.39
N TYR A 165 5.34 7.79 3.63
CA TYR A 165 6.23 7.29 4.66
C TYR A 165 7.38 6.48 4.07
N ILE A 166 8.50 6.47 4.79
CA ILE A 166 9.67 5.65 4.50
C ILE A 166 9.97 4.75 5.71
N PRO A 167 10.66 3.61 5.53
CA PRO A 167 11.07 2.76 6.64
C PRO A 167 11.89 3.57 7.63
N LYS A 168 11.66 3.33 8.92
CA LYS A 168 12.59 3.83 9.92
C LYS A 168 13.85 2.96 9.85
N PHE A 169 14.88 3.44 9.14
CA PHE A 169 16.19 2.80 9.23
C PHE A 169 16.66 2.86 10.69
N ASN A 170 16.98 1.71 11.27
CA ASN A 170 17.75 1.59 12.51
C ASN A 170 19.24 1.62 12.16
#